data_AF-A0A3S3UAN0-F1
#
_entry.id   AF-A0A3S3UAN0-F1
#
_cell.length_a   1.000
_cell.length_b   1.000
_cell.length_c   1.000
_cell.angle_alpha   90.00
_cell.angle_beta   90.00
_cell.angle_gamma   90.00
#
_symmetry.space_group_name_H-M   'P 1'
#
loop_
_entity.id
_entity.type
_entity.pdbx_description
1 polymer ?
#
loop_
_entity_poly.entity_id
_entity_poly.type
_entity_poly.pdbx_seq_one_letter_code
_entity_poly.pdbx_strand_id
1 'polypeptide(L)'
;MKFSIIRSGVLLLGIFFSLLCGQISLAETPEEKGLAIVMEAERRDQGFGDLVSDMVMILRNKNGQESRREMANKVLEVQDDGDKSLSLFRTPRDIRGTALLTFSHKSGDDEQWLYLPALKRVKRINSRNKSGSFVGSEFSYEDISSQEVEEYTYKYLRDEELDGILHNQ
;
A
#
# COMPACT_ATOMS: atom_id res chain seq x y z
N MET A 1 74.36 28.22 1.05
CA MET A 1 73.43 29.26 1.50
C MET A 1 72.15 29.14 0.67
N LYS A 2 71.06 28.70 1.32
CA LYS A 2 69.62 29.00 1.04
C LYS A 2 68.91 28.58 -0.27
N PHE A 3 67.79 27.89 -0.04
CA PHE A 3 66.52 27.74 -0.81
C PHE A 3 66.45 26.79 -2.02
N SER A 4 65.68 25.70 -1.89
CA SER A 4 64.31 25.63 -2.46
C SER A 4 63.62 24.31 -2.08
N ILE A 5 62.94 24.28 -0.93
CA ILE A 5 62.07 23.16 -0.46
C ILE A 5 60.58 23.46 -0.76
N ILE A 6 60.27 24.56 -1.45
CA ILE A 6 58.92 25.15 -1.44
C ILE A 6 57.96 24.52 -2.49
N ARG A 7 58.44 23.68 -3.41
CA ARG A 7 57.58 23.12 -4.48
C ARG A 7 56.80 21.85 -4.11
N SER A 8 57.20 21.08 -3.09
CA SER A 8 56.48 19.84 -2.70
C SER A 8 55.30 20.06 -1.74
N GLY A 9 55.28 21.16 -0.99
CA GLY A 9 54.22 21.44 -0.02
C GLY A 9 52.87 21.83 -0.64
N VAL A 10 52.89 22.50 -1.80
CA VAL A 10 51.67 22.96 -2.50
C VAL A 10 50.92 21.81 -3.16
N LEU A 11 51.63 20.78 -3.64
CA LEU A 11 51.02 19.59 -4.24
C LEU A 11 50.34 18.70 -3.17
N LEU A 12 50.95 18.58 -1.99
CA LEU A 12 50.39 17.85 -0.85
C LEU A 12 49.18 18.55 -0.22
N LEU A 13 49.16 19.89 -0.20
CA LEU A 13 48.01 20.66 0.30
C LEU A 13 46.81 20.59 -0.66
N GLY A 14 47.05 20.52 -1.97
CA GLY A 14 46.00 20.35 -2.98
C GLY A 14 45.34 18.98 -2.97
N ILE A 15 46.11 17.91 -2.71
CA ILE A 15 45.59 16.54 -2.54
C ILE A 15 44.77 16.41 -1.24
N PHE A 16 45.14 17.14 -0.18
CA PHE A 16 44.39 17.14 1.07
C PHE A 16 43.05 17.90 0.96
N PHE A 17 42.99 18.94 0.11
CA PHE A 17 41.77 19.72 -0.13
C PHE A 17 40.77 18.99 -1.06
N SER A 18 41.24 18.19 -2.01
CA SER A 18 40.37 17.34 -2.86
C SER A 18 39.82 16.12 -2.12
N LEU A 19 40.55 15.59 -1.13
CA LEU A 19 40.05 14.54 -0.23
C LEU A 19 39.00 15.04 0.78
N LEU A 20 39.00 16.32 1.13
CA LEU A 20 37.98 16.90 2.03
C LEU A 20 36.64 17.20 1.34
N CYS A 21 36.63 17.37 0.02
CA CYS A 21 35.43 17.75 -0.72
C CYS A 21 34.58 16.54 -1.19
N GLY A 22 35.07 15.31 -0.99
CA GLY A 22 34.51 14.09 -1.58
C GLY A 22 33.51 13.29 -0.72
N GLN A 23 33.10 13.79 0.45
CA GLN A 23 32.20 13.04 1.35
C GLN A 23 31.03 13.87 1.87
N ILE A 24 30.33 14.59 0.98
CA ILE A 24 28.94 14.96 1.28
C ILE A 24 28.11 13.70 1.00
N SER A 25 28.03 12.81 2.00
CA SER A 25 27.02 11.76 2.00
C SER A 25 25.67 12.44 2.19
N LEU A 26 24.91 12.62 1.12
CA LEU A 26 23.50 12.98 1.24
C LEU A 26 22.78 11.78 1.85
N ALA A 27 22.55 11.83 3.15
CA ALA A 27 21.64 10.89 3.78
C ALA A 27 20.23 11.17 3.26
N GLU A 28 19.51 10.12 2.85
CA GLU A 28 18.09 10.25 2.48
C GLU A 28 17.31 10.90 3.61
N THR A 29 16.42 11.81 3.25
CA THR A 29 15.44 12.34 4.19
C THR A 29 14.49 11.23 4.64
N PRO A 30 13.85 11.35 5.83
CA PRO A 30 12.83 10.41 6.26
C PRO A 30 11.70 10.23 5.24
N GLU A 31 11.32 11.28 4.54
CA GLU A 31 10.30 11.27 3.50
C GLU A 31 10.75 10.49 2.25
N GLU A 32 11.98 10.72 1.77
CA GLU A 32 12.57 9.95 0.64
C GLU A 32 12.71 8.47 1.00
N LYS A 33 13.21 8.16 2.19
CA LYS A 33 13.34 6.78 2.67
C LYS A 33 11.98 6.09 2.79
N GLY A 34 10.97 6.79 3.32
CA GLY A 34 9.61 6.27 3.44
C GLY A 34 9.00 5.94 2.08
N LEU A 35 9.12 6.85 1.11
CA LEU A 35 8.66 6.62 -0.26
C LEU A 35 9.40 5.45 -0.92
N ALA A 36 10.73 5.39 -0.79
CA ALA A 36 11.53 4.31 -1.37
C ALA A 36 11.13 2.92 -0.86
N ILE A 37 10.79 2.80 0.42
CA ILE A 37 10.30 1.55 1.02
C ILE A 37 8.99 1.11 0.38
N VAL A 38 8.01 2.02 0.27
CA VAL A 38 6.68 1.69 -0.28
C VAL A 38 6.77 1.39 -1.78
N MET A 39 7.58 2.14 -2.53
CA MET A 39 7.84 1.85 -3.94
C MET A 39 8.49 0.46 -4.14
N GLU A 40 9.37 0.04 -3.24
CA GLU A 40 9.97 -1.29 -3.29
C GLU A 40 8.98 -2.39 -2.91
N ALA A 41 8.04 -2.13 -2.00
CA ALA A 41 6.94 -3.05 -1.69
C ALA A 41 6.01 -3.24 -2.90
N GLU A 42 5.57 -2.13 -3.50
CA GLU A 42 4.78 -2.09 -4.74
C GLU A 42 5.46 -2.88 -5.87
N ARG A 43 6.75 -2.62 -6.11
CA ARG A 43 7.53 -3.34 -7.15
C ARG A 43 7.59 -4.86 -6.92
N ARG A 44 7.47 -5.32 -5.67
CA ARG A 44 7.47 -6.75 -5.33
C ARG A 44 6.10 -7.38 -5.48
N ASP A 45 5.04 -6.59 -5.42
CA ASP A 45 3.66 -7.05 -5.56
C ASP A 45 3.21 -7.11 -7.03
N GLN A 46 3.96 -6.48 -7.95
CA GLN A 46 3.66 -6.48 -9.39
C GLN A 46 3.96 -7.82 -10.10
N GLY A 47 3.19 -8.10 -11.15
CA GLY A 47 3.39 -9.19 -12.10
C GLY A 47 2.60 -10.47 -11.81
N PHE A 48 1.62 -10.43 -10.91
CA PHE A 48 0.78 -11.58 -10.59
C PHE A 48 -0.34 -11.83 -11.63
N GLY A 49 -0.72 -10.81 -12.42
CA GLY A 49 -1.72 -10.91 -13.48
C GLY A 49 -3.15 -11.03 -12.95
N ASP A 50 -3.52 -12.18 -12.41
CA ASP A 50 -4.82 -12.36 -11.75
C ASP A 50 -4.75 -13.34 -10.57
N LEU A 51 -5.63 -13.10 -9.60
CA LEU A 51 -5.73 -13.88 -8.37
C LEU A 51 -7.18 -14.24 -8.09
N VAL A 52 -7.42 -15.49 -7.67
CA VAL A 52 -8.70 -15.91 -7.10
C VAL A 52 -8.45 -16.52 -5.72
N SER A 53 -9.19 -16.04 -4.73
CA SER A 53 -9.11 -16.48 -3.35
C SER A 53 -10.49 -16.81 -2.80
N ASP A 54 -10.64 -17.99 -2.20
CA ASP A 54 -11.82 -18.33 -1.39
C ASP A 54 -11.54 -17.95 0.08
N MET A 55 -12.43 -17.16 0.66
CA MET A 55 -12.24 -16.52 1.97
C MET A 55 -13.41 -16.83 2.90
N VAL A 56 -13.10 -16.83 4.20
CA VAL A 56 -14.08 -16.94 5.29
C VAL A 56 -13.99 -15.67 6.13
N MET A 57 -15.07 -14.90 6.14
CA MET A 57 -15.22 -13.73 7.00
C MET A 57 -16.00 -14.11 8.25
N ILE A 58 -15.40 -13.90 9.42
CA ILE A 58 -16.02 -14.15 10.73
C ILE A 58 -16.25 -12.80 11.41
N LEU A 59 -17.52 -12.42 11.56
CA LEU A 59 -17.92 -11.23 12.29
C LEU A 59 -18.29 -11.62 13.71
N ARG A 60 -17.56 -11.09 14.71
CA ARG A 60 -17.83 -11.34 16.12
C ARG A 60 -18.19 -10.04 16.82
N ASN A 61 -19.33 -10.01 17.50
CA ASN A 61 -19.71 -8.84 18.29
C ASN A 61 -19.15 -8.92 19.73
N LYS A 62 -19.29 -7.82 20.49
CA LYS A 62 -18.82 -7.73 21.89
C LYS A 62 -19.40 -8.78 22.84
N ASN A 63 -20.55 -9.38 22.50
CA ASN A 63 -21.19 -10.42 23.30
C ASN A 63 -20.71 -11.84 22.92
N GLY A 64 -19.74 -11.96 21.99
CA GLY A 64 -19.20 -13.22 21.51
C GLY A 64 -20.06 -13.93 20.46
N GLN A 65 -21.13 -13.31 19.95
CA GLN A 65 -21.94 -13.89 18.89
C GLN A 65 -21.22 -13.76 17.55
N GLU A 66 -21.28 -14.82 16.74
CA GLU A 66 -20.58 -14.89 15.47
C GLU A 66 -21.52 -15.01 14.27
N SER A 67 -21.16 -14.33 13.18
CA SER A 67 -21.70 -14.56 11.84
C SER A 67 -20.54 -14.96 10.92
N ARG A 68 -20.68 -16.12 10.29
CA ARG A 68 -19.68 -16.65 9.34
C ARG A 68 -20.19 -16.49 7.92
N ARG A 69 -19.37 -15.90 7.05
CA ARG A 69 -19.66 -15.68 5.64
C ARG A 69 -18.55 -16.30 4.80
N GLU A 70 -18.91 -16.96 3.72
CA GLU A 70 -17.95 -17.44 2.73
C GLU A 70 -18.08 -16.58 1.48
N MET A 71 -16.94 -16.19 0.92
CA MET A 71 -16.88 -15.35 -0.26
C MET A 71 -15.71 -15.78 -1.15
N ALA A 72 -15.79 -15.44 -2.43
CA ALA A 72 -14.65 -15.49 -3.32
C ALA A 72 -14.23 -14.04 -3.63
N ASN A 73 -12.94 -13.77 -3.61
CA ASN A 73 -12.36 -12.55 -4.16
C ASN A 73 -11.64 -12.88 -5.45
N LYS A 74 -11.77 -12.02 -6.44
CA LYS A 74 -11.02 -12.07 -7.69
C LYS A 74 -10.35 -10.73 -7.88
N VAL A 75 -9.06 -10.73 -8.13
CA VAL A 75 -8.29 -9.53 -8.41
C VAL A 75 -7.66 -9.68 -9.79
N LEU A 76 -7.71 -8.62 -10.57
CA LEU A 76 -7.06 -8.50 -11.86
C LEU A 76 -6.09 -7.31 -11.76
N GLU A 77 -4.82 -7.61 -11.93
CA GLU A 77 -3.75 -6.62 -11.99
C GLU A 77 -3.94 -5.76 -13.24
N VAL A 78 -3.89 -4.43 -13.07
CA VAL A 78 -3.97 -3.49 -14.18
C VAL A 78 -2.63 -2.79 -14.35
N GLN A 79 -2.09 -2.85 -15.57
CA GLN A 79 -0.89 -2.06 -15.88
C GLN A 79 -1.23 -0.57 -15.89
N ASP A 80 -0.37 0.22 -15.23
CA ASP A 80 -0.41 1.69 -15.19
C ASP A 80 -1.65 2.32 -14.51
N ASP A 81 -2.46 1.54 -13.79
CA ASP A 81 -3.58 2.04 -12.98
C ASP A 81 -3.78 1.11 -11.76
N GLY A 82 -4.80 1.36 -10.94
CA GLY A 82 -5.13 0.50 -9.81
C GLY A 82 -5.88 -0.78 -10.21
N ASP A 83 -5.82 -1.76 -9.30
CA ASP A 83 -6.38 -3.08 -9.55
C ASP A 83 -7.90 -3.10 -9.65
N LYS A 84 -8.40 -4.13 -10.35
CA LYS A 84 -9.83 -4.42 -10.39
C LYS A 84 -10.14 -5.62 -9.52
N SER A 85 -11.13 -5.49 -8.64
CA SER A 85 -11.53 -6.59 -7.77
C SER A 85 -13.02 -6.89 -7.80
N LEU A 86 -13.37 -8.16 -7.61
CA LEU A 86 -14.72 -8.66 -7.46
C LEU A 86 -14.82 -9.55 -6.22
N SER A 87 -15.45 -9.01 -5.19
CA SER A 87 -15.83 -9.75 -3.99
C SER A 87 -17.25 -10.30 -4.13
N LEU A 88 -17.42 -11.63 -4.06
CA LEU A 88 -18.71 -12.32 -4.22
C LEU A 88 -19.04 -13.19 -3.01
N PHE A 89 -20.12 -12.86 -2.30
CA PHE A 89 -20.61 -13.65 -1.17
C PHE A 89 -21.36 -14.91 -1.63
N ARG A 90 -20.95 -16.09 -1.13
CA ARG A 90 -21.56 -17.40 -1.43
C ARG A 90 -22.51 -17.86 -0.33
N THR A 91 -22.16 -17.63 0.94
CA THR A 91 -22.94 -18.03 2.11
C THR A 91 -22.86 -16.97 3.22
N PRO A 92 -23.87 -16.85 4.11
CA PRO A 92 -25.15 -17.58 4.16
C PRO A 92 -26.20 -17.11 3.13
N ARG A 93 -27.42 -17.70 3.17
CA ARG A 93 -28.49 -17.49 2.16
C ARG A 93 -28.96 -16.03 2.05
N ASP A 94 -28.96 -15.31 3.15
CA ASP A 94 -29.38 -13.91 3.28
C ASP A 94 -28.45 -12.93 2.55
N ILE A 95 -27.16 -13.24 2.46
CA ILE A 95 -26.16 -12.41 1.74
C ILE A 95 -25.68 -13.03 0.42
N ARG A 96 -26.00 -14.31 0.16
CA ARG A 96 -25.60 -15.03 -1.05
C ARG A 96 -25.93 -14.23 -2.32
N GLY A 97 -24.92 -14.05 -3.16
CA GLY A 97 -25.01 -13.33 -4.42
C GLY A 97 -24.80 -11.82 -4.29
N THR A 98 -24.63 -11.29 -3.07
CA THR A 98 -24.12 -9.93 -2.88
C THR A 98 -22.72 -9.85 -3.46
N ALA A 99 -22.45 -8.83 -4.25
CA ALA A 99 -21.16 -8.64 -4.88
C ALA A 99 -20.72 -7.17 -4.83
N LEU A 100 -19.43 -6.95 -4.59
CA LEU A 100 -18.79 -5.65 -4.74
C LEU A 100 -17.79 -5.73 -5.89
N LEU A 101 -17.96 -4.85 -6.88
CA LEU A 101 -16.99 -4.61 -7.94
C LEU A 101 -16.27 -3.30 -7.63
N THR A 102 -14.95 -3.33 -7.64
CA THR A 102 -14.10 -2.16 -7.40
C THR A 102 -13.12 -2.01 -8.55
N PHE A 103 -13.05 -0.81 -9.12
CA PHE A 103 -11.95 -0.36 -9.96
C PHE A 103 -11.20 0.70 -9.17
N SER A 104 -9.98 0.37 -8.76
CA SER A 104 -9.11 1.30 -8.06
C SER A 104 -8.32 2.15 -9.05
N HIS A 105 -7.91 3.34 -8.60
CA HIS A 105 -7.19 4.28 -9.45
C HIS A 105 -6.00 4.90 -8.74
N LYS A 106 -4.86 5.00 -9.44
CA LYS A 106 -3.67 5.72 -8.94
C LYS A 106 -3.93 7.21 -8.76
N SER A 107 -4.90 7.75 -9.49
CA SER A 107 -5.28 9.15 -9.41
C SER A 107 -6.78 9.30 -9.58
N GLY A 108 -7.42 9.92 -8.58
CA GLY A 108 -8.85 10.18 -8.58
C GLY A 108 -9.58 9.33 -7.54
N ASP A 109 -10.90 9.29 -7.66
CA ASP A 109 -11.74 8.47 -6.78
C ASP A 109 -11.95 7.10 -7.40
N ASP A 110 -11.80 6.04 -6.61
CA ASP A 110 -12.20 4.68 -6.96
C ASP A 110 -13.66 4.58 -7.41
N GLU A 111 -13.90 3.67 -8.35
CA GLU A 111 -15.25 3.33 -8.79
C GLU A 111 -15.72 2.01 -8.17
N GLN A 112 -16.77 2.09 -7.36
CA GLN A 112 -17.28 0.95 -6.62
C GLN A 112 -18.78 0.73 -6.85
N TRP A 113 -19.17 -0.52 -7.06
CA TRP A 113 -20.56 -0.93 -7.28
C TRP A 113 -20.93 -2.13 -6.42
N LEU A 114 -21.93 -1.94 -5.55
CA LEU A 114 -22.50 -2.99 -4.72
C LEU A 114 -23.78 -3.53 -5.38
N TYR A 115 -23.77 -4.79 -5.78
CA TYR A 115 -24.96 -5.52 -6.21
C TYR A 115 -25.65 -6.19 -5.02
N LEU A 116 -26.95 -5.89 -4.86
CA LEU A 116 -27.80 -6.46 -3.81
C LEU A 116 -28.86 -7.36 -4.45
N PRO A 117 -28.75 -8.70 -4.32
CA PRO A 117 -29.62 -9.64 -5.03
C PRO A 117 -31.08 -9.55 -4.59
N ALA A 118 -31.32 -9.32 -3.29
CA ALA A 118 -32.66 -9.15 -2.73
C ALA A 118 -33.44 -7.98 -3.38
N LEU A 119 -32.72 -6.96 -3.82
CA LEU A 119 -33.29 -5.77 -4.48
C LEU A 119 -33.13 -5.81 -6.01
N LYS A 120 -32.41 -6.81 -6.54
CA LYS A 120 -31.95 -6.89 -7.94
C LYS A 120 -31.39 -5.54 -8.44
N ARG A 121 -30.63 -4.86 -7.59
CA ARG A 121 -30.18 -3.49 -7.83
C ARG A 121 -28.67 -3.38 -7.63
N VAL A 122 -28.04 -2.58 -8.49
CA VAL A 122 -26.67 -2.11 -8.32
C VAL A 122 -26.73 -0.72 -7.68
N LYS A 123 -25.94 -0.51 -6.62
CA LYS A 123 -25.75 0.79 -5.97
C LYS A 123 -24.29 1.20 -6.15
N ARG A 124 -24.05 2.40 -6.70
CA ARG A 124 -22.71 2.99 -6.71
C ARG A 124 -22.33 3.45 -5.30
N ILE A 125 -21.12 3.14 -4.85
CA ILE A 125 -20.53 3.68 -3.63
C ILE A 125 -19.70 4.88 -4.07
N ASN A 126 -20.14 6.07 -3.69
CA ASN A 126 -19.41 7.30 -4.00
C ASN A 126 -18.27 7.48 -2.98
N SER A 127 -17.18 8.13 -3.38
CA SER A 127 -16.02 8.45 -2.54
C SER A 127 -16.38 9.05 -1.17
N ARG A 128 -17.38 9.94 -1.10
CA ARG A 128 -17.88 10.49 0.19
C ARG A 128 -18.44 9.46 1.18
N ASN A 129 -18.81 8.27 0.72
CA ASN A 129 -19.39 7.20 1.52
C ASN A 129 -18.44 6.00 1.69
N LYS A 130 -17.18 6.09 1.25
CA LYS A 130 -16.23 4.98 1.25
C LYS A 130 -15.85 4.50 2.66
N SER A 131 -15.90 5.40 3.64
CA SER A 131 -15.70 5.10 5.06
C SER A 131 -16.87 4.33 5.71
N GLY A 132 -17.96 4.10 4.97
CA GLY A 132 -19.08 3.29 5.45
C GLY A 132 -18.70 1.82 5.61
N SER A 133 -19.30 1.15 6.59
CA SER A 133 -19.07 -0.29 6.84
C SER A 133 -19.37 -1.14 5.60
N PHE A 134 -18.41 -1.97 5.22
CA PHE A 134 -18.53 -3.01 4.22
C PHE A 134 -19.40 -4.13 4.79
N VAL A 135 -20.67 -4.16 4.34
CA VAL A 135 -21.69 -5.18 4.69
C VAL A 135 -21.79 -5.50 6.19
N GLY A 136 -21.65 -4.50 7.05
CA GLY A 136 -21.76 -4.67 8.51
C GLY A 136 -20.54 -5.32 9.15
N SER A 137 -19.39 -5.30 8.48
CA SER A 137 -18.08 -5.62 9.05
C SER A 137 -17.40 -4.37 9.62
N GLU A 138 -16.26 -4.57 10.29
CA GLU A 138 -15.39 -3.48 10.75
C GLU A 138 -14.51 -2.91 9.63
N PHE A 139 -14.48 -3.54 8.45
CA PHE A 139 -13.85 -2.95 7.27
C PHE A 139 -14.79 -1.91 6.66
N SER A 140 -14.22 -0.83 6.17
CA SER A 140 -14.87 0.14 5.30
C SER A 140 -14.83 -0.31 3.83
N TYR A 141 -15.50 0.41 2.92
CA TYR A 141 -15.38 0.10 1.49
C TYR A 141 -14.02 0.48 0.92
N GLU A 142 -13.33 1.47 1.49
CA GLU A 142 -11.96 1.82 1.09
C GLU A 142 -10.93 0.76 1.52
N ASP A 143 -11.14 0.07 2.65
CA ASP A 143 -10.24 -1.01 3.09
C ASP A 143 -10.24 -2.23 2.16
N ILE A 144 -11.21 -2.33 1.24
CA ILE A 144 -11.35 -3.44 0.29
C ILE A 144 -10.78 -3.08 -1.10
N SER A 145 -10.48 -1.80 -1.33
CA SER A 145 -9.82 -1.32 -2.53
C SER A 145 -8.33 -1.67 -2.56
N SER A 146 -7.73 -1.56 -3.74
CA SER A 146 -6.27 -1.49 -3.86
C SER A 146 -5.76 -0.24 -3.15
N GLN A 147 -4.57 -0.31 -2.56
CA GLN A 147 -3.87 0.86 -2.01
C GLN A 147 -2.82 1.31 -3.00
N GLU A 148 -2.98 2.50 -3.55
CA GLU A 148 -2.03 3.03 -4.54
C GLU A 148 -1.02 3.95 -3.85
N VAL A 149 0.24 3.90 -4.31
CA VAL A 149 1.33 4.68 -3.70
C VAL A 149 1.01 6.18 -3.70
N GLU A 150 0.37 6.65 -4.77
CA GLU A 150 -0.01 8.03 -5.01
C GLU A 150 -1.09 8.59 -4.06
N GLU A 151 -1.81 7.74 -3.33
CA GLU A 151 -2.87 8.17 -2.40
C GLU A 151 -2.34 8.79 -1.09
N TYR A 152 -1.04 8.60 -0.79
CA TYR A 152 -0.47 8.96 0.49
C TYR A 152 0.85 9.74 0.38
N THR A 153 1.26 10.30 1.52
CA THR A 153 2.60 10.84 1.73
C THR A 153 3.29 10.03 2.80
N TYR A 154 4.55 9.69 2.58
CA TYR A 154 5.28 8.75 3.41
C TYR A 154 6.39 9.44 4.19
N LYS A 155 6.62 8.95 5.40
CA LYS A 155 7.70 9.40 6.27
C LYS A 155 8.17 8.22 7.09
N TYR A 156 9.40 7.79 6.85
CA TYR A 156 10.07 6.82 7.70
C TYR A 156 10.22 7.39 9.12
N LEU A 157 9.82 6.62 10.12
CA LEU A 157 9.91 6.98 11.52
C LEU A 157 11.09 6.28 12.19
N ARG A 158 11.16 4.96 12.09
CA ARG A 158 12.20 4.13 12.73
C ARG A 158 12.11 2.68 12.29
N ASP A 159 13.15 1.92 12.58
CA ASP A 159 13.06 0.47 12.63
C ASP A 159 12.56 0.04 14.03
N GLU A 160 11.75 -1.01 14.07
CA GLU A 160 11.17 -1.60 15.28
C GLU A 160 11.18 -3.12 15.18
N GLU A 161 11.46 -3.82 16.27
CA GLU A 161 11.39 -5.28 16.30
C GLU A 161 9.99 -5.73 16.75
N LEU A 162 9.33 -6.53 15.91
CA LEU A 162 8.02 -7.13 16.20
C LEU A 162 8.12 -8.64 16.04
N ASP A 163 7.75 -9.39 17.08
CA ASP A 163 7.79 -10.86 17.11
C ASP A 163 9.15 -11.47 16.71
N GLY A 164 10.26 -10.78 17.02
CA GLY A 164 11.63 -11.21 16.69
C GLY A 164 12.07 -10.90 15.26
N ILE A 165 11.27 -10.14 14.51
CA ILE A 165 11.54 -9.72 13.13
C ILE A 165 11.66 -8.19 13.11
N LEU A 166 12.73 -7.68 12.50
CA LEU A 166 12.88 -6.25 12.29
C LEU A 166 11.88 -5.77 11.23
N HIS A 167 11.10 -4.76 11.61
CA HIS A 167 10.10 -4.08 10.79
C HIS A 167 10.43 -2.60 10.70
N ASN A 168 10.09 -1.96 9.60
CA ASN A 168 10.18 -0.52 9.41
C ASN A 168 8.83 0.14 9.72
N GLN A 169 8.87 1.30 10.39
CA GLN A 169 7.73 2.18 10.64
C GLN A 169 7.97 3.57 10.05
#